data_AF-A0A1J3I595-F1
#
_entry.id   AF-A0A1J3I595-F1
#
_cell.length_a   1.000
_cell.length_b   1.000
_cell.length_c   1.000
_cell.angle_alpha   90.00
_cell.angle_beta   90.00
_cell.angle_gamma   90.00
#
_symmetry.space_group_name_H-M   'P 1'
#
loop_
_entity.id
_entity.type
_entity.pdbx_description
1 polymer ?
#
loop_
_entity_poly.entity_id
_entity_poly.type
_entity_poly.pdbx_seq_one_letter_code
_entity_poly.pdbx_strand_id
1 'polypeptide(L)'
;AKHLIYITGWSVYPNINLIRDPTRSRPGGNLKLGELLKKKADENVTVLMLVWDDRTSHEAFRRDGLMMTHDQETYEYFKNTKVRCVLCPRNPDNGESIVQGFRIATMFTHHQKTIVVDGEVGGEVGGSTTKRRIVSFLGGIDLCDGRYDTAEHPLFGTL
;
A
#
# COMPACT_ATOMS: atom_id res chain seq x y z
N ALA A 1 -8.91 8.35 -9.39
CA ALA A 1 -9.14 9.32 -8.31
C ALA A 1 -8.90 10.74 -8.79
N LYS A 2 -9.79 11.65 -8.43
CA LYS A 2 -9.66 13.11 -8.58
C LYS A 2 -9.61 13.82 -7.22
N HIS A 3 -9.96 13.15 -6.12
CA HIS A 3 -10.02 13.77 -4.79
C HIS A 3 -9.20 13.02 -3.74
N LEU A 4 -9.32 11.69 -3.65
CA LEU A 4 -8.69 10.91 -2.59
C LEU A 4 -8.19 9.54 -3.05
N ILE A 5 -7.08 9.13 -2.43
CA ILE A 5 -6.54 7.78 -2.44
C ILE A 5 -6.07 7.49 -1.02
N TYR A 6 -6.78 6.62 -0.29
CA TYR A 6 -6.37 6.15 1.03
C TYR A 6 -5.95 4.69 0.96
N ILE A 7 -4.80 4.38 1.53
CA ILE A 7 -4.23 3.04 1.50
C ILE A 7 -3.90 2.62 2.93
N THR A 8 -4.25 1.40 3.28
CA THR A 8 -3.68 0.70 4.44
C THR A 8 -3.04 -0.58 3.96
N GLY A 9 -1.86 -0.91 4.50
CA GLY A 9 -1.20 -2.17 4.19
C GLY A 9 -0.41 -2.67 5.39
N TRP A 10 -0.34 -3.99 5.51
CA TRP A 10 0.65 -4.62 6.38
C TRP A 10 2.05 -4.37 5.82
N SER A 11 2.17 -4.38 4.50
CA SER A 11 3.35 -3.94 3.76
C SER A 11 2.91 -3.21 2.50
N VAL A 12 3.69 -2.23 2.08
CA VAL A 12 3.57 -1.56 0.78
C VAL A 12 4.98 -1.49 0.20
N TYR A 13 5.14 -1.74 -1.10
CA TYR A 13 6.42 -1.57 -1.78
C TYR A 13 6.26 -0.68 -3.01
N PRO A 14 6.84 0.54 -3.04
CA PRO A 14 6.60 1.51 -4.10
C PRO A 14 7.12 1.06 -5.48
N ASN A 15 8.09 0.15 -5.52
CA ASN A 15 8.77 -0.24 -6.77
C ASN A 15 8.08 -1.39 -7.53
N ILE A 16 6.86 -1.79 -7.15
CA ILE A 16 6.08 -2.75 -7.93
C ILE A 16 5.39 -2.10 -9.13
N ASN A 17 5.15 -2.91 -10.17
CA ASN A 17 4.20 -2.60 -11.24
C ASN A 17 2.89 -3.36 -11.00
N LEU A 18 1.77 -2.66 -11.13
CA LEU A 18 0.43 -3.25 -10.95
C LEU A 18 -0.03 -4.03 -12.19
N ILE A 19 0.44 -3.64 -13.38
CA ILE A 19 0.11 -4.29 -14.66
C ILE A 19 1.41 -4.82 -15.24
N ARG A 20 1.50 -6.14 -15.43
CA ARG A 20 2.71 -6.80 -15.96
C ARG A 20 2.43 -7.70 -17.17
N ASP A 21 1.18 -8.07 -17.42
CA ASP A 21 0.78 -8.88 -18.56
C ASP A 21 0.98 -8.10 -19.88
N PRO A 22 1.90 -8.55 -20.77
CA PRO A 22 2.18 -7.86 -22.03
C PRO A 22 0.99 -7.92 -23.00
N THR A 23 0.14 -8.94 -22.90
CA THR A 23 -1.05 -9.11 -23.75
C THR A 23 -2.21 -8.22 -23.30
N ARG A 24 -2.17 -7.71 -22.05
CA ARG A 24 -3.18 -6.84 -21.45
C ARG A 24 -2.60 -5.50 -21.01
N SER A 25 -1.68 -4.97 -21.80
CA SER A 25 -1.05 -3.67 -21.53
C SER A 25 -2.10 -2.55 -21.45
N ARG A 26 -1.81 -1.55 -20.61
CA ARG A 26 -2.61 -0.32 -20.50
C ARG A 26 -1.70 0.90 -20.57
N PRO A 27 -2.17 2.04 -21.11
CA PRO A 27 -1.42 3.29 -21.06
C PRO A 27 -1.00 3.62 -19.61
N GLY A 28 0.31 3.82 -19.39
CA GLY A 28 0.87 4.06 -18.05
C GLY A 28 0.99 2.82 -17.15
N GLY A 29 0.72 1.61 -17.64
CA GLY A 29 0.80 0.37 -16.85
C GLY A 29 2.23 0.00 -16.40
N ASN A 30 3.25 0.53 -17.09
CA ASN A 30 4.66 0.39 -16.74
C ASN A 30 5.11 1.33 -15.61
N LEU A 31 4.24 2.24 -15.14
CA LEU A 31 4.57 3.12 -14.03
C LEU A 31 4.63 2.33 -12.72
N LYS A 32 5.66 2.61 -11.91
CA LYS A 32 5.77 2.05 -10.56
C LYS A 32 4.65 2.61 -9.67
N LEU A 33 4.20 1.83 -8.70
CA LEU A 33 3.17 2.25 -7.75
C LEU A 33 3.53 3.59 -7.08
N GLY A 34 4.77 3.72 -6.62
CA GLY A 34 5.25 4.93 -5.96
C GLY A 34 5.16 6.18 -6.82
N GLU A 35 5.63 6.09 -8.07
CA GLU A 35 5.57 7.18 -9.04
C GLU A 35 4.13 7.53 -9.44
N LEU A 36 3.25 6.52 -9.54
CA LEU A 36 1.81 6.73 -9.75
C LEU A 36 1.21 7.55 -8.62
N LEU A 37 1.49 7.20 -7.36
CA LEU A 37 0.95 7.89 -6.19
C LEU A 37 1.49 9.33 -6.08
N LYS A 38 2.79 9.55 -6.33
CA LYS A 38 3.38 10.89 -6.39
C LYS A 38 2.72 11.75 -7.46
N LYS A 39 2.59 11.22 -8.69
CA LYS A 39 1.89 11.90 -9.78
C LYS A 39 0.46 12.30 -9.40
N LYS A 40 -0.30 11.40 -8.78
CA LYS A 40 -1.67 11.70 -8.33
C LYS A 40 -1.68 12.79 -7.25
N ALA A 41 -0.74 12.75 -6.31
CA ALA A 41 -0.61 13.79 -5.31
C ALA A 41 -0.23 15.16 -5.91
N ASP A 42 0.60 15.17 -6.95
CA ASP A 42 0.95 16.37 -7.71
C ASP A 42 -0.21 16.96 -8.51
N GLU A 43 -1.14 16.12 -8.93
CA GLU A 43 -2.43 16.51 -9.52
C GLU A 43 -3.47 16.94 -8.47
N ASN A 44 -3.04 17.26 -7.23
CA ASN A 44 -3.86 17.67 -6.09
C ASN A 44 -4.86 16.61 -5.56
N VAL A 45 -4.61 15.32 -5.82
CA VAL A 45 -5.34 14.24 -5.15
C VAL A 45 -4.77 14.06 -3.75
N THR A 46 -5.64 13.95 -2.75
CA THR A 46 -5.21 13.65 -1.37
C THR A 46 -4.78 12.19 -1.29
N VAL A 47 -3.47 11.93 -1.14
CA VAL A 47 -2.93 10.58 -1.01
C VAL A 47 -2.44 10.36 0.42
N LEU A 48 -3.14 9.52 1.17
CA LEU A 48 -2.81 9.15 2.55
C LEU A 48 -2.54 7.65 2.65
N MET A 49 -1.52 7.28 3.42
CA MET A 49 -1.15 5.88 3.62
C MET A 49 -0.82 5.58 5.08
N LEU A 50 -1.42 4.52 5.61
CA LEU A 50 -1.05 3.92 6.89
C LEU A 50 -0.37 2.57 6.61
N VAL A 51 0.96 2.51 6.74
CA VAL A 51 1.72 1.27 6.63
C VAL A 51 2.01 0.79 8.05
N TRP A 52 1.89 -0.51 8.31
CA TRP A 52 2.27 -1.05 9.61
C TRP A 52 3.75 -0.77 9.89
N ASP A 53 4.04 -0.26 11.09
CA ASP A 53 5.39 -0.02 11.59
C ASP A 53 5.95 -1.29 12.26
N ASP A 54 6.80 -2.03 11.54
CA ASP A 54 7.53 -3.16 12.08
C ASP A 54 8.60 -2.63 13.04
N ARG A 55 8.36 -2.75 14.34
CA ARG A 55 9.32 -2.28 15.36
C ARG A 55 10.66 -3.00 15.33
N THR A 56 10.77 -4.15 14.66
CA THR A 56 12.03 -4.90 14.54
C THR A 56 12.98 -4.32 13.49
N SER A 57 12.49 -3.47 12.57
CA SER A 57 13.34 -2.78 11.58
C SER A 57 14.18 -1.62 12.17
N HIS A 58 13.79 -1.13 13.35
CA HIS A 58 14.46 -0.02 14.03
C HIS A 58 15.63 -0.47 14.93
N GLU A 59 15.63 -1.73 15.38
CA GLU A 59 16.63 -2.25 16.32
C GLU A 59 17.52 -3.33 15.67
N ALA A 60 18.78 -2.97 15.41
CA ALA A 60 19.93 -3.87 15.23
C ALA A 60 19.92 -4.95 14.10
N PHE A 61 18.83 -5.18 13.35
CA PHE A 61 18.78 -6.25 12.34
C PHE A 61 18.10 -5.84 11.02
N ARG A 62 18.89 -5.27 10.09
CA ARG A 62 18.56 -4.97 8.68
C ARG A 62 17.36 -4.01 8.49
N ARG A 63 17.50 -3.07 7.54
CA ARG A 63 16.45 -2.05 7.25
C ARG A 63 15.10 -2.64 6.83
N ASP A 64 15.07 -3.90 6.43
CA ASP A 64 13.86 -4.60 5.98
C ASP A 64 13.02 -5.18 7.14
N GLY A 65 13.52 -5.11 8.39
CA GLY A 65 12.96 -5.81 9.53
C GLY A 65 13.09 -7.32 9.42
N LEU A 66 12.65 -8.06 10.45
CA LEU A 66 12.60 -9.53 10.37
C LEU A 66 11.52 -9.99 9.38
N MET A 67 10.52 -9.13 9.13
CA MET A 67 9.30 -9.46 8.40
C MET A 67 9.30 -9.02 6.93
N MET A 68 10.38 -8.39 6.44
CA MET A 68 10.51 -7.93 5.05
C MET A 68 9.33 -7.04 4.60
N THR A 69 8.96 -6.07 5.43
CA THR A 69 7.76 -5.24 5.24
C THR A 69 7.96 -4.03 4.34
N HIS A 70 9.20 -3.63 4.07
CA HIS A 70 9.55 -2.40 3.32
C HIS A 70 8.93 -1.11 3.90
N ASP A 71 8.57 -1.09 5.18
CA ASP A 71 7.85 0.01 5.81
C ASP A 71 8.73 1.27 5.93
N GLN A 72 9.96 1.17 6.44
CA GLN A 72 10.88 2.32 6.50
C GLN A 72 11.33 2.77 5.11
N GLU A 73 11.57 1.83 4.20
CA GLU A 73 11.90 2.15 2.80
C GLU A 73 10.75 2.94 2.14
N THR A 74 9.51 2.49 2.33
CA THR A 74 8.32 3.15 1.78
C THR A 74 8.09 4.52 2.40
N TYR A 75 8.27 4.64 3.71
CA TYR A 75 8.18 5.93 4.39
C TYR A 75 9.23 6.92 3.84
N GLU A 76 10.49 6.51 3.74
CA GLU A 76 11.55 7.35 3.20
C GLU A 76 11.34 7.67 1.71
N TYR A 77 10.80 6.74 0.92
CA TYR A 77 10.49 6.95 -0.50
C TYR A 77 9.46 8.07 -0.74
N PHE A 78 8.49 8.23 0.17
CA PHE A 78 7.48 9.29 0.11
C PHE A 78 7.82 10.53 0.95
N LYS A 79 8.91 10.48 1.72
CA LYS A 79 9.37 11.63 2.50
C LYS A 79 9.63 12.82 1.58
N ASN A 80 9.19 13.99 2.04
CA ASN A 80 9.26 15.24 1.29
C ASN A 80 8.49 15.24 -0.06
N THR A 81 7.50 14.35 -0.22
CA THR A 81 6.55 14.39 -1.32
C THR A 81 5.16 14.83 -0.84
N LYS A 82 4.21 15.01 -1.75
CA LYS A 82 2.80 15.29 -1.42
C LYS A 82 2.02 14.05 -0.95
N VAL A 83 2.60 12.85 -1.05
CA VAL A 83 2.02 11.63 -0.49
C VAL A 83 2.30 11.60 1.01
N ARG A 84 1.26 11.50 1.83
CA ARG A 84 1.40 11.42 3.30
C ARG A 84 1.45 9.95 3.72
N CYS A 85 2.66 9.43 3.85
CA CYS A 85 2.93 8.10 4.39
C CYS A 85 3.17 8.18 5.90
N VAL A 86 2.44 7.39 6.68
CA VAL A 86 2.58 7.30 8.14
C VAL A 86 2.86 5.85 8.52
N LEU A 87 3.94 5.65 9.27
CA LEU A 87 4.24 4.40 9.95
C LEU A 87 3.28 4.26 11.15
N CYS A 88 2.51 3.18 11.17
CA CYS A 88 1.41 2.96 12.11
C CYS A 88 1.74 1.77 13.03
N PRO A 89 2.23 2.02 14.26
CA PRO A 89 2.52 0.94 15.20
C PRO A 89 1.25 0.36 15.80
N ARG A 90 1.22 -0.97 16.00
CA ARG A 90 0.13 -1.65 16.72
C ARG A 90 0.55 -1.94 18.16
N ASN A 91 -0.14 -1.35 19.12
CA ASN A 91 0.00 -1.70 20.54
C ASN A 91 -1.11 -2.68 20.94
N PRO A 92 -0.85 -3.79 21.65
CA PRO A 92 -1.89 -4.69 22.16
C PRO A 92 -2.78 -4.00 23.21
N ASP A 93 -4.03 -4.45 23.34
CA ASP A 93 -5.06 -3.75 24.13
C ASP A 93 -4.98 -4.03 25.65
N ASN A 94 -4.07 -4.89 26.15
CA ASN A 94 -3.89 -5.18 27.58
C ASN A 94 -2.42 -5.33 28.01
N GLY A 95 -2.12 -4.77 29.19
CA GLY A 95 -0.79 -4.61 29.78
C GLY A 95 -0.29 -5.82 30.55
N GLU A 96 0.86 -6.32 30.13
CA GLU A 96 1.77 -7.10 30.97
C GLU A 96 3.05 -6.28 31.20
N SER A 97 3.99 -6.77 32.03
CA SER A 97 5.22 -6.07 32.38
C SER A 97 5.91 -5.44 31.16
N ILE A 98 6.63 -4.32 31.33
CA ILE A 98 7.25 -3.56 30.22
C ILE A 98 8.00 -4.46 29.21
N VAL A 99 8.70 -5.48 29.71
CA VAL A 99 9.45 -6.47 28.90
C VAL A 99 8.53 -7.37 28.08
N GLN A 100 7.43 -7.83 28.69
CA GLN A 100 6.42 -8.67 28.04
C GLN A 100 5.58 -7.84 27.05
N GLY A 101 5.22 -6.61 27.42
CA GLY A 101 4.58 -5.64 26.53
C GLY A 101 5.43 -5.31 25.29
N PHE A 102 6.76 -5.21 25.42
CA PHE A 102 7.65 -5.02 24.28
C PHE A 102 7.67 -6.23 23.34
N ARG A 103 7.82 -7.45 23.87
CA ARG A 103 7.79 -8.69 23.09
C ARG A 103 6.44 -8.93 22.40
N ILE A 104 5.34 -8.56 23.05
CA ILE A 104 3.99 -8.73 22.52
C ILE A 104 3.68 -7.64 21.48
N ALA A 105 4.14 -6.40 21.68
CA ALA A 105 3.94 -5.32 20.71
C ALA A 105 4.67 -5.54 19.38
N THR A 106 5.75 -6.32 19.37
CA THR A 106 6.42 -6.78 18.13
C THR A 106 5.68 -7.93 17.43
N MET A 107 4.71 -8.58 18.08
CA MET A 107 3.97 -9.73 17.52
C MET A 107 2.62 -9.34 16.90
N PHE A 108 2.04 -8.20 17.29
CA PHE A 108 0.77 -7.74 16.73
C PHE A 108 0.99 -6.70 15.63
N THR A 109 0.15 -6.79 14.59
CA THR A 109 0.31 -5.98 13.38
C THR A 109 -0.97 -5.28 12.99
N HIS A 110 -0.86 -4.19 12.24
CA HIS A 110 -1.98 -3.72 11.43
C HIS A 110 -2.03 -4.54 10.15
N HIS A 111 -2.90 -5.55 10.09
CA HIS A 111 -2.92 -6.50 8.96
C HIS A 111 -3.92 -6.15 7.83
N GLN A 112 -4.61 -5.02 7.98
CA GLN A 112 -5.59 -4.50 7.03
C GLN A 112 -4.96 -4.13 5.67
N LYS A 113 -5.46 -4.74 4.59
CA LYS A 113 -5.13 -4.33 3.21
C LYS A 113 -6.34 -3.65 2.60
N THR A 114 -6.28 -2.33 2.48
CA THR A 114 -7.39 -1.55 1.94
C THR A 114 -6.92 -0.47 0.97
N ILE A 115 -7.71 -0.23 -0.06
CA ILE A 115 -7.54 0.90 -0.99
C ILE A 115 -8.90 1.58 -1.13
N VAL A 116 -8.99 2.86 -0.82
CA VAL A 116 -10.21 3.67 -0.92
C VAL A 116 -9.95 4.83 -1.86
N VAL A 117 -10.80 4.97 -2.89
CA VAL A 117 -10.65 5.99 -3.93
C VAL A 117 -12.00 6.58 -4.32
N ASP A 118 -11.97 7.77 -4.91
CA ASP A 118 -13.12 8.32 -5.62
C ASP A 118 -13.14 7.89 -7.11
N GLY A 119 -14.28 7.35 -7.56
CA GLY A 119 -14.55 6.91 -8.93
C GLY A 119 -15.75 7.63 -9.55
N GLU A 120 -15.82 7.66 -10.88
CA GLU A 120 -16.98 8.23 -11.58
C GLU A 120 -18.20 7.33 -11.40
N VAL A 121 -19.38 7.96 -11.29
CA VAL A 121 -20.65 7.24 -11.32
C VAL A 121 -20.99 6.99 -12.80
N GLY A 122 -20.71 5.79 -13.31
CA GLY A 122 -21.19 5.38 -14.63
C GLY A 122 -22.71 5.19 -14.61
N GLY A 123 -23.43 5.68 -15.63
CA GLY A 123 -24.87 5.40 -15.74
C GLY A 123 -25.71 6.30 -16.63
N GLU A 124 -25.28 7.51 -17.00
CA GLU A 124 -26.11 8.39 -17.85
C GLU A 124 -25.61 8.42 -19.30
N VAL A 125 -26.35 7.73 -20.16
CA VAL A 125 -26.26 7.87 -21.62
C VAL A 125 -26.58 9.33 -21.97
N GLY A 126 -25.58 10.08 -22.42
CA GLY A 126 -25.76 11.42 -23.00
C GLY A 126 -25.41 12.62 -22.12
N GLY A 127 -24.91 12.43 -20.90
CA GLY A 127 -24.49 13.52 -20.01
C GLY A 127 -23.18 13.25 -19.29
N SER A 128 -22.21 14.16 -19.41
CA SER A 128 -21.01 14.17 -18.56
C SER A 128 -21.45 14.42 -17.12
N THR A 129 -21.62 13.36 -16.32
CA THR A 129 -21.88 13.55 -14.89
C THR A 129 -20.55 13.82 -14.19
N THR A 130 -20.47 14.96 -13.50
CA THR A 130 -19.32 15.31 -12.65
C THR A 130 -19.36 14.59 -11.30
N LYS A 131 -20.41 13.81 -11.04
CA LYS A 131 -20.63 13.11 -9.78
C LYS A 131 -19.66 11.95 -9.60
N ARG A 132 -19.17 11.81 -8.37
CA ARG A 132 -18.19 10.78 -7.99
C ARG A 132 -18.70 10.02 -6.77
N ARG A 133 -18.30 8.76 -6.66
CA ARG A 133 -18.62 7.88 -5.53
C ARG A 133 -17.35 7.30 -4.93
N ILE A 134 -17.45 6.85 -3.68
CA ILE A 134 -16.37 6.09 -3.05
C ILE A 134 -16.38 4.66 -3.55
N VAL A 135 -15.20 4.14 -3.86
CA VAL A 135 -14.94 2.75 -4.20
C VAL A 135 -13.84 2.25 -3.28
N SER A 136 -14.05 1.07 -2.69
CA SER A 136 -13.12 0.47 -1.75
C SER A 136 -12.76 -0.95 -2.16
N PHE A 137 -11.50 -1.31 -2.00
CA PHE A 137 -10.96 -2.65 -2.15
C PHE A 137 -10.49 -3.14 -0.78
N LEU A 138 -10.91 -4.34 -0.40
CA LEU A 138 -10.50 -5.01 0.83
C LEU A 138 -10.18 -6.47 0.48
N GLY A 139 -9.17 -7.06 1.11
CA GLY A 139 -8.82 -8.46 0.86
C GLY A 139 -7.50 -8.89 1.50
N GLY A 140 -6.92 -9.97 0.97
CA GLY A 140 -5.67 -10.58 1.45
C GLY A 140 -4.40 -10.11 0.73
N ILE A 141 -4.50 -9.25 -0.29
CA ILE A 141 -3.38 -8.87 -1.16
C ILE A 141 -2.85 -7.49 -0.75
N ASP A 142 -1.64 -7.45 -0.18
CA ASP A 142 -0.89 -6.20 0.02
C ASP A 142 -0.34 -5.65 -1.31
N LEU A 143 -0.11 -4.34 -1.36
CA LEU A 143 0.53 -3.68 -2.50
C LEU A 143 2.06 -3.74 -2.38
N CYS A 144 2.61 -4.96 -2.36
CA CYS A 144 4.05 -5.18 -2.26
C CYS A 144 4.55 -6.34 -3.15
N ASP A 145 5.83 -6.63 -3.08
CA ASP A 145 6.50 -7.71 -3.80
C ASP A 145 5.96 -9.10 -3.41
N GLY A 146 6.15 -10.08 -4.31
CA GLY A 146 5.65 -11.46 -4.14
C GLY A 146 4.14 -11.66 -4.28
N ARG A 147 3.33 -10.59 -4.41
CA ARG A 147 1.85 -10.71 -4.48
C ARG A 147 1.28 -10.82 -5.89
N TYR A 148 2.02 -10.38 -6.90
CA TYR A 148 1.59 -10.51 -8.29
C TYR A 148 1.83 -11.96 -8.74
N ASP A 149 0.76 -12.62 -9.14
CA ASP A 149 0.78 -13.94 -9.74
C ASP A 149 -0.46 -14.14 -10.63
N THR A 150 -0.49 -15.25 -11.34
CA THR A 150 -1.62 -15.70 -12.14
C THR A 150 -2.09 -17.07 -11.66
N ALA A 151 -3.22 -17.57 -12.17
CA ALA A 151 -3.76 -18.86 -11.72
C ALA A 151 -2.86 -20.05 -12.10
N GLU A 152 -1.92 -19.85 -13.02
CA GLU A 152 -0.94 -20.83 -13.48
C GLU A 152 0.17 -21.10 -12.44
N HIS A 153 0.41 -20.17 -11.50
CA HIS A 153 1.43 -20.28 -10.44
C HIS A 153 2.76 -20.90 -10.90
N PRO A 154 3.41 -20.36 -11.96
CA PRO A 154 4.59 -20.97 -12.55
C PRO A 154 5.78 -20.91 -11.59
N LEU A 155 6.44 -22.06 -11.36
CA LEU A 155 7.62 -22.12 -10.48
C LEU A 155 8.89 -21.56 -11.14
N PHE A 156 9.05 -21.76 -12.45
CA PHE A 156 10.27 -21.39 -13.18
C PHE A 156 10.01 -20.61 -14.48
N GLY A 157 8.75 -20.51 -14.91
CA GLY A 157 8.40 -19.94 -16.22
C GLY A 157 8.42 -18.42 -16.30
N THR A 158 8.64 -17.73 -15.17
CA THR A 158 8.52 -16.27 -15.04
C THR A 158 9.62 -15.64 -14.18
N LEU A 159 10.75 -16.34 -13.99
CA LEU A 159 11.92 -15.87 -13.25
C LEU A 159 12.78 -14.89 -14.07
#